data_AF-A0A933I5Y1-F1
#
_entry.id   AF-A0A933I5Y1-F1
#
_cell.length_a   1.000
_cell.length_b   1.000
_cell.length_c   1.000
_cell.angle_alpha   90.00
_cell.angle_beta   90.00
_cell.angle_gamma   90.00
#
_symmetry.space_group_name_H-M   'P 1'
#
loop_
_entity.id
_entity.type
_entity.pdbx_description
1 polymer ?
#
loop_
_entity_poly.entity_id
_entity_poly.type
_entity_poly.pdbx_seq_one_letter_code
_entity_poly.pdbx_strand_id
1 'polypeptide(L)'
;MKYNPEIHHRHSIRLHGYDYSQPGYYFVTICIHDQTQRLFGDITTSTIPDMRAGLEPDMRAGLEPDMRAGLEPDMRAGLEPDMRAGLEPDMRAGLEPAPTELNQYGNIVQFTWNDLTNHIVGIVLDEFIIMPNHVHGIIQIIGADMEQRMKQIALSEIIRQFKTFSAKRINTARNSPGISVWQRNYYEHIIRDEKSLFLIRKYIRENPMNWDSDSENHINREINEFRMTEIGGVK
;
A
#
# COMPACT_ATOMS: atom_id res chain seq x y z
N MET A 1 23.81 7.50 -10.99
CA MET A 1 23.56 6.56 -12.10
C MET A 1 22.91 7.30 -13.26
N LYS A 2 23.20 6.91 -14.53
CA LYS A 2 22.64 7.54 -15.73
C LYS A 2 21.23 7.02 -15.99
N TYR A 3 20.27 7.94 -16.15
CA TYR A 3 18.88 7.68 -16.52
C TYR A 3 18.79 6.85 -17.81
N ASN A 4 18.08 5.72 -17.77
CA ASN A 4 17.84 4.88 -18.95
C ASN A 4 16.36 4.99 -19.41
N PRO A 5 16.10 5.71 -20.52
CA PRO A 5 14.73 5.97 -20.99
C PRO A 5 13.98 4.74 -21.54
N GLU A 6 14.68 3.64 -21.88
CA GLU A 6 14.08 2.41 -22.45
C GLU A 6 13.40 1.52 -21.39
N ILE A 7 13.76 1.67 -20.11
CA ILE A 7 13.14 0.97 -18.97
C ILE A 7 12.23 1.89 -18.15
N HIS A 8 12.39 3.20 -18.29
CA HIS A 8 11.56 4.22 -17.63
C HIS A 8 10.53 4.81 -18.59
N HIS A 9 9.85 3.96 -19.36
CA HIS A 9 8.67 4.36 -20.09
C HIS A 9 7.53 4.68 -19.09
N ARG A 10 7.47 5.95 -18.67
CA ARG A 10 6.32 6.52 -17.97
C ARG A 10 5.13 6.56 -18.93
N HIS A 11 4.45 5.44 -19.08
CA HIS A 11 3.09 5.46 -19.60
C HIS A 11 2.19 6.09 -18.54
N SER A 12 1.62 7.25 -18.88
CA SER A 12 0.56 7.84 -18.05
C SER A 12 -0.58 6.83 -17.96
N ILE A 13 -0.81 6.33 -16.75
CA ILE A 13 -1.88 5.38 -16.42
C ILE A 13 -3.24 6.07 -16.35
N ARG A 14 -3.23 7.42 -16.31
CA ARG A 14 -4.45 8.22 -16.26
C ARG A 14 -5.31 7.87 -17.45
N LEU A 15 -6.52 7.41 -17.16
CA LEU A 15 -7.55 7.28 -18.17
C LEU A 15 -7.72 8.63 -18.89
N HIS A 16 -7.38 8.66 -20.18
CA HIS A 16 -7.38 9.87 -20.96
C HIS A 16 -8.80 10.46 -21.04
N GLY A 17 -8.93 11.76 -20.76
CA GLY A 17 -10.22 12.46 -20.75
C GLY A 17 -11.08 12.19 -19.52
N TYR A 18 -10.64 11.38 -18.55
CA TYR A 18 -11.39 11.16 -17.32
C TYR A 18 -11.25 12.32 -16.33
N ASP A 19 -12.37 12.73 -15.75
CA ASP A 19 -12.43 13.75 -14.71
C ASP A 19 -12.26 13.10 -13.32
N TYR A 20 -11.08 13.25 -12.75
CA TYR A 20 -10.74 12.72 -11.42
C TYR A 20 -11.33 13.53 -10.26
N SER A 21 -12.27 14.43 -10.54
CA SER A 21 -13.16 15.02 -9.53
C SER A 21 -14.48 14.25 -9.41
N GLN A 22 -14.75 13.31 -10.32
CA GLN A 22 -15.99 12.53 -10.31
C GLN A 22 -16.12 11.66 -9.05
N PRO A 23 -17.35 11.39 -8.61
CA PRO A 23 -17.59 10.48 -7.50
C PRO A 23 -17.08 9.08 -7.82
N GLY A 24 -16.46 8.42 -6.85
CA GLY A 24 -15.91 7.07 -7.06
C GLY A 24 -14.76 6.76 -6.12
N TYR A 25 -14.22 5.55 -6.27
CA TYR A 25 -13.08 5.06 -5.51
C TYR A 25 -11.79 5.20 -6.31
N TYR A 26 -10.76 5.72 -5.65
CA TYR A 26 -9.46 5.96 -6.24
C TYR A 26 -8.36 5.33 -5.40
N PHE A 27 -7.63 4.41 -5.97
CA PHE A 27 -6.38 3.91 -5.42
C PHE A 27 -5.24 4.87 -5.76
N VAL A 28 -4.35 5.14 -4.80
CA VAL A 28 -3.20 6.01 -4.99
C VAL A 28 -1.93 5.43 -4.39
N THR A 29 -0.80 5.59 -5.08
CA THR A 29 0.54 5.34 -4.54
C THR A 29 1.35 6.63 -4.55
N ILE A 30 1.89 7.02 -3.41
CA ILE A 30 2.63 8.27 -3.24
C ILE A 30 4.03 7.99 -2.69
N CYS A 31 5.04 8.22 -3.53
CA CYS A 31 6.43 7.89 -3.19
C CYS A 31 7.20 9.10 -2.65
N ILE A 32 8.13 8.84 -1.73
CA ILE A 32 9.10 9.85 -1.31
C ILE A 32 10.04 10.20 -2.46
N HIS A 33 10.64 11.40 -2.39
CA HIS A 33 11.50 11.93 -3.44
C HIS A 33 12.67 10.99 -3.74
N ASP A 34 13.39 10.57 -2.70
CA ASP A 34 14.49 9.60 -2.78
C ASP A 34 14.03 8.23 -2.27
N GLN A 35 13.57 7.38 -3.20
CA GLN A 35 13.01 6.07 -2.89
C GLN A 35 14.05 5.07 -2.34
N THR A 36 15.34 5.40 -2.38
CA THR A 36 16.38 4.57 -1.75
C THR A 36 16.37 4.69 -0.22
N GLN A 37 15.70 5.72 0.31
CA GLN A 37 15.59 5.96 1.75
C GLN A 37 14.37 5.27 2.35
N ARG A 38 14.50 4.84 3.60
CA ARG A 38 13.41 4.32 4.43
C ARG A 38 12.91 5.41 5.37
N LEU A 39 12.33 6.47 4.81
CA LEU A 39 11.98 7.67 5.57
C LEU A 39 10.93 7.41 6.65
N PHE A 40 9.98 6.49 6.45
CA PHE A 40 8.84 6.32 7.35
C PHE A 40 9.02 5.26 8.43
N GLY A 41 10.14 4.55 8.44
CA GLY A 41 10.41 3.44 9.34
C GLY A 41 10.76 2.18 8.57
N ASP A 42 10.73 1.05 9.26
CA ASP A 42 11.03 -0.27 8.71
C ASP A 42 9.81 -1.18 8.82
N ILE A 43 9.75 -2.17 7.94
CA ILE A 43 8.83 -3.29 8.09
C ILE A 43 9.58 -4.33 8.90
N THR A 44 9.16 -4.54 10.14
CA THR A 44 9.64 -5.69 10.90
C THR A 44 9.07 -6.92 10.25
N THR A 45 9.90 -7.82 9.75
CA THR A 45 9.44 -9.19 9.56
C THR A 45 9.15 -9.72 10.95
N SER A 46 7.87 -9.90 11.30
CA SER A 46 7.51 -10.71 12.46
C SER A 46 8.25 -12.02 12.25
N THR A 47 9.26 -12.27 13.08
CA THR A 47 10.03 -13.50 13.04
C THR A 47 9.02 -14.58 13.36
N ILE A 48 8.41 -15.18 12.34
CA ILE A 48 7.82 -16.49 12.49
C ILE A 48 9.00 -17.31 13.02
N PRO A 49 8.97 -17.85 14.25
CA PRO A 49 9.94 -18.87 14.62
C PRO A 49 9.79 -19.91 13.51
N ASP A 50 10.81 -20.01 12.67
CA ASP A 50 10.79 -20.76 11.42
C ASP A 50 10.05 -22.08 11.71
N MET A 51 8.84 -22.30 11.18
CA MET A 51 8.08 -23.54 11.48
C MET A 51 8.86 -24.78 10.99
N ARG A 52 9.95 -24.56 10.23
CA ARG A 52 10.99 -25.53 9.91
C ARG A 52 11.80 -26.05 11.11
N ALA A 53 11.79 -25.35 12.25
CA ALA A 53 12.51 -25.74 13.47
C ALA A 53 11.77 -26.77 14.32
N GLY A 54 10.48 -27.04 14.02
CA GLY A 54 9.68 -28.06 14.70
C GLY A 54 9.64 -29.43 14.00
N LEU A 55 10.27 -29.58 12.83
CA LEU A 55 10.40 -30.87 12.17
C LEU A 55 11.80 -31.41 12.45
N GLU A 56 11.85 -32.53 13.18
CA GLU A 56 13.09 -33.25 13.46
C GLU A 56 13.88 -33.49 12.15
N PRO A 57 15.24 -33.39 12.19
CA PRO A 57 16.07 -33.38 10.98
C PRO A 57 15.88 -34.59 10.06
N ASP A 58 15.48 -35.73 10.61
CA ASP A 58 15.25 -37.00 9.93
C ASP A 58 13.97 -37.00 9.08
N MET A 59 12.90 -36.35 9.53
CA MET A 59 11.65 -36.21 8.77
C MET A 59 11.79 -35.23 7.59
N ARG A 60 12.78 -34.33 7.65
CA ARG A 60 13.06 -33.32 6.63
C ARG A 60 13.88 -33.84 5.45
N ALA A 61 14.53 -34.98 5.61
CA ALA A 61 15.35 -35.66 4.60
C ALA A 61 14.52 -36.58 3.68
N GLY A 62 13.32 -36.99 4.11
CA GLY A 62 12.43 -37.89 3.35
C GLY A 62 11.42 -37.21 2.42
N LEU A 63 11.39 -35.88 2.37
CA LEU A 63 10.48 -35.13 1.50
C LEU A 63 11.17 -34.79 0.16
N GLU A 64 10.59 -35.26 -0.94
CA GLU A 64 11.04 -34.96 -2.30
C GLU A 64 11.10 -33.43 -2.55
N PRO A 65 12.03 -32.93 -3.36
CA PRO A 65 12.26 -31.49 -3.56
C PRO A 65 11.04 -30.72 -4.09
N ASP A 66 10.15 -31.38 -4.81
CA ASP A 66 8.92 -30.81 -5.37
C ASP A 66 7.82 -30.64 -4.30
N MET A 67 7.74 -31.53 -3.31
CA MET A 67 6.86 -31.38 -2.13
C MET A 67 7.36 -30.32 -1.16
N ARG A 68 8.66 -29.97 -1.20
CA ARG A 68 9.25 -28.84 -0.46
C ARG A 68 8.82 -27.47 -1.00
N ALA A 69 8.43 -27.41 -2.27
CA ALA A 69 7.97 -26.20 -2.95
C ALA A 69 6.43 -26.10 -3.02
N GLY A 70 5.72 -27.19 -2.72
CA GLY A 70 4.27 -27.33 -2.94
C GLY A 70 3.34 -26.84 -1.83
N LEU A 71 3.82 -26.11 -0.82
CA LEU A 71 2.93 -25.36 0.05
C LEU A 71 2.75 -23.96 -0.54
N GLU A 72 1.88 -23.88 -1.54
CA GLU A 72 1.45 -22.62 -2.15
C GLU A 72 0.91 -21.63 -1.09
N PRO A 73 1.08 -20.31 -1.26
CA PRO A 73 0.52 -19.29 -0.37
C PRO A 73 -1.03 -19.25 -0.31
N ASP A 74 -1.71 -20.07 -1.10
CA ASP A 74 -3.16 -20.06 -1.30
C ASP A 74 -3.96 -20.64 -0.11
N MET A 75 -3.37 -21.54 0.68
CA MET A 75 -4.09 -22.18 1.79
C MET A 75 -4.17 -21.33 3.07
N ARG A 76 -3.40 -20.24 3.18
CA ARG A 76 -3.47 -19.32 4.32
C ARG A 76 -4.63 -18.32 4.23
N ALA A 77 -5.13 -18.07 3.02
CA ALA A 77 -6.20 -17.11 2.76
C ALA A 77 -7.62 -17.72 2.88
N GLY A 78 -7.72 -19.04 3.09
CA GLY A 78 -9.00 -19.79 3.07
C GLY A 78 -9.67 -20.04 4.42
N LEU A 79 -9.15 -19.51 5.52
CA LEU A 79 -9.80 -19.65 6.83
C LEU A 79 -10.82 -18.52 7.04
N GLU A 80 -12.09 -18.90 7.08
CA GLU A 80 -13.20 -18.01 7.44
C GLU A 80 -12.96 -17.33 8.82
N PRO A 81 -13.44 -16.10 9.03
CA PRO A 81 -13.16 -15.30 10.23
C PRO A 81 -13.53 -15.98 11.56
N ASP A 82 -14.55 -16.86 11.54
CA ASP A 82 -15.02 -17.63 12.68
C ASP A 82 -14.05 -18.77 13.07
N MET A 83 -13.42 -19.42 12.10
CA MET A 83 -12.39 -20.44 12.33
C MET A 83 -11.10 -19.84 12.90
N ARG A 84 -10.80 -18.59 12.53
CA ARG A 84 -9.64 -17.85 13.05
C ARG A 84 -9.81 -17.41 14.50
N ALA A 85 -11.04 -17.25 14.96
CA ALA A 85 -11.35 -16.93 16.36
C ALA A 85 -11.17 -18.13 17.30
N GLY A 86 -11.16 -19.36 16.77
CA GLY A 86 -10.96 -20.60 17.53
C GLY A 86 -9.50 -21.03 17.68
N LEU A 87 -8.53 -20.29 17.12
CA LEU A 87 -7.10 -20.59 17.26
C LEU A 87 -6.53 -19.94 18.53
N GLU A 88 -5.61 -20.66 19.19
CA GLU A 88 -4.88 -20.16 20.35
C GLU A 88 -4.09 -18.87 20.01
N PRO A 89 -3.96 -17.91 20.96
CA PRO A 89 -3.41 -16.58 20.68
C PRO A 89 -1.99 -16.56 20.09
N ASP A 90 -1.16 -17.56 20.42
CA ASP A 90 0.20 -17.73 19.93
C ASP A 90 0.24 -18.23 18.47
N MET A 91 -0.70 -19.06 18.06
CA MET A 91 -0.88 -19.49 16.66
C MET A 91 -1.49 -18.38 15.79
N ARG A 92 -2.31 -17.51 16.39
CA ARG A 92 -2.86 -16.33 15.73
C ARG A 92 -1.78 -15.29 15.39
N ALA A 93 -0.78 -15.14 16.24
CA ALA A 93 0.33 -14.20 16.06
C ALA A 93 1.15 -14.44 14.78
N GLY A 94 1.19 -15.67 14.26
CA GLY A 94 1.86 -16.02 12.99
C GLY A 94 1.05 -15.72 11.72
N LEU A 95 -0.17 -15.20 11.86
CA LEU A 95 -1.10 -14.87 10.79
C LEU A 95 -1.44 -13.36 10.73
N GLU A 96 -1.04 -12.57 11.71
CA GLU A 96 -1.23 -11.12 11.70
C GLU A 96 -0.19 -10.47 10.77
N PRO A 97 -0.59 -9.51 9.91
CA PRO A 97 0.37 -8.79 9.06
C PRO A 97 1.42 -8.14 9.95
N ALA A 98 2.69 -8.31 9.59
CA ALA A 98 3.77 -7.76 10.40
C ALA A 98 3.61 -6.22 10.46
N PRO A 99 3.48 -5.63 11.65
CA PRO A 99 3.20 -4.21 11.76
C PRO A 99 4.36 -3.41 11.18
N THR A 100 4.06 -2.37 10.42
CA THR A 100 5.09 -1.39 10.05
C THR A 100 5.50 -0.66 11.33
N GLU A 101 6.78 -0.75 11.70
CA GLU A 101 7.31 0.05 12.81
C GLU A 101 7.54 1.48 12.32
N LEU A 102 6.49 2.29 12.43
CA LEU A 102 6.52 3.68 12.01
C LEU A 102 7.40 4.50 12.96
N ASN A 103 8.38 5.19 12.38
CA ASN A 103 9.12 6.22 13.10
C ASN A 103 8.28 7.50 13.24
N GLN A 104 8.85 8.57 13.80
CA GLN A 104 8.14 9.84 13.95
C GLN A 104 7.58 10.42 12.62
N TYR A 105 8.25 10.18 11.49
CA TYR A 105 7.81 10.67 10.18
C TYR A 105 6.67 9.82 9.64
N GLY A 106 6.72 8.50 9.80
CA GLY A 106 5.59 7.61 9.49
C GLY A 106 4.34 7.99 10.29
N ASN A 107 4.49 8.29 11.58
CA ASN A 107 3.39 8.77 12.42
C ASN A 107 2.80 10.12 11.94
N ILE A 108 3.64 11.06 11.49
CA ILE A 108 3.17 12.32 10.88
C ILE A 108 2.37 12.05 9.60
N VAL A 109 2.81 11.08 8.79
CA VAL A 109 2.10 10.68 7.56
C VAL A 109 0.74 10.08 7.89
N GLN A 110 0.68 9.13 8.84
CA GLN A 110 -0.57 8.51 9.28
C GLN A 110 -1.56 9.54 9.82
N PHE A 111 -1.08 10.43 10.69
CA PHE A 111 -1.88 11.52 11.23
C PHE A 111 -2.43 12.42 10.12
N THR A 112 -1.56 12.82 9.17
CA THR A 112 -1.96 13.71 8.08
C THR A 112 -2.96 13.07 7.12
N TRP A 113 -2.86 11.76 6.88
CA TRP A 113 -3.85 11.01 6.10
C TRP A 113 -5.21 11.07 6.77
N ASN A 114 -5.30 10.67 8.04
CA ASN A 114 -6.55 10.65 8.80
C ASN A 114 -7.19 12.05 8.92
N ASP A 115 -6.35 13.08 9.06
CA ASP A 115 -6.75 14.48 9.18
C ASP A 115 -7.37 15.03 7.87
N LEU A 116 -7.21 14.38 6.71
CA LEU A 116 -7.80 14.85 5.45
C LEU A 116 -9.31 15.06 5.53
N THR A 117 -10.02 14.18 6.24
CA THR A 117 -11.48 14.26 6.42
C THR A 117 -11.93 15.48 7.22
N ASN A 118 -11.04 16.08 8.03
CA ASN A 118 -11.32 17.32 8.75
C ASN A 118 -11.17 18.57 7.86
N HIS A 119 -10.39 18.48 6.78
CA HIS A 119 -10.11 19.61 5.87
C HIS A 119 -10.91 19.54 4.56
N ILE A 120 -11.34 18.35 4.18
CA ILE A 120 -11.97 18.08 2.91
C ILE A 120 -13.31 17.39 3.15
N VAL A 121 -14.39 18.12 2.87
CA VAL A 121 -15.75 17.58 2.90
C VAL A 121 -16.00 16.77 1.63
N GLY A 122 -16.70 15.64 1.74
CA GLY A 122 -17.06 14.82 0.59
C GLY A 122 -16.01 13.80 0.19
N ILE A 123 -15.16 13.39 1.12
CA ILE A 123 -14.30 12.23 0.94
C ILE A 123 -14.51 11.22 2.06
N VAL A 124 -14.32 9.95 1.74
CA VAL A 124 -14.15 8.88 2.72
C VAL A 124 -12.78 8.27 2.49
N LEU A 125 -12.04 8.07 3.58
CA LEU A 125 -10.78 7.34 3.55
C LEU A 125 -11.07 5.87 3.80
N ASP A 126 -10.41 5.02 3.03
CA ASP A 126 -10.52 3.57 3.09
C ASP A 126 -9.11 3.01 3.33
N GLU A 127 -8.85 1.74 3.00
CA GLU A 127 -7.57 1.06 3.28
C GLU A 127 -6.37 1.92 2.91
N PHE A 128 -5.42 1.99 3.85
CA PHE A 128 -4.23 2.81 3.77
C PHE A 128 -3.07 2.12 4.48
N ILE A 129 -1.90 2.08 3.83
CA ILE A 129 -0.69 1.52 4.41
C ILE A 129 0.50 2.43 4.13
N ILE A 130 1.36 2.54 5.13
CA ILE A 130 2.63 3.26 5.02
C ILE A 130 3.73 2.23 4.87
N MET A 131 4.45 2.32 3.77
CA MET A 131 5.65 1.54 3.50
C MET A 131 6.87 2.41 3.83
N PRO A 132 8.08 1.85 3.98
CA PRO A 132 9.27 2.61 4.33
C PRO A 132 9.55 3.84 3.45
N ASN A 133 9.22 3.78 2.16
CA ASN A 133 9.54 4.82 1.17
C ASN A 133 8.33 5.33 0.35
N HIS A 134 7.12 4.85 0.62
CA HIS A 134 5.91 5.27 -0.09
C HIS A 134 4.68 4.94 0.74
N VAL A 135 3.51 5.36 0.27
CA VAL A 135 2.23 4.98 0.85
C VAL A 135 1.28 4.50 -0.24
N HIS A 136 0.39 3.56 0.11
CA HIS A 136 -0.76 3.20 -0.69
C HIS A 136 -2.03 3.56 0.05
N GLY A 137 -3.05 4.01 -0.66
CA GLY A 137 -4.32 4.35 -0.05
C GLY A 137 -5.49 4.32 -1.03
N ILE A 138 -6.69 4.13 -0.48
CA ILE A 138 -7.94 4.29 -1.21
C ILE A 138 -8.67 5.52 -0.68
N ILE A 139 -9.13 6.37 -1.60
CA ILE A 139 -9.95 7.54 -1.30
C ILE A 139 -11.25 7.42 -2.11
N GLN A 140 -12.38 7.48 -1.43
CA GLN A 140 -13.67 7.64 -2.06
C GLN A 140 -14.00 9.13 -2.14
N ILE A 141 -14.27 9.64 -3.33
CA ILE A 141 -14.89 10.96 -3.52
C ILE A 141 -16.40 10.75 -3.52
N ILE A 142 -17.08 11.37 -2.58
CA ILE A 142 -18.55 11.40 -2.52
C ILE A 142 -19.01 12.48 -3.49
N GLY A 143 -20.02 12.17 -4.29
CA GLY A 143 -20.60 13.16 -5.19
C GLY A 143 -21.23 14.32 -4.46
N ALA A 144 -21.35 15.44 -5.16
CA ALA A 144 -22.07 16.59 -4.63
C ALA A 144 -23.52 16.17 -4.38
N ASP A 145 -23.94 16.16 -3.13
CA ASP A 145 -25.35 16.09 -2.80
C ASP A 145 -26.03 17.37 -3.30
N MET A 146 -27.17 17.23 -3.97
CA MET A 146 -27.95 18.34 -4.52
C MET A 146 -28.36 19.33 -3.41
N GLU A 147 -28.51 18.85 -2.17
CA GLU A 147 -28.86 19.71 -1.03
C GLU A 147 -27.67 20.47 -0.43
N GLN A 148 -26.44 19.95 -0.48
CA GLN A 148 -25.32 20.50 0.31
C GLN A 148 -24.37 21.45 -0.42
N ARG A 149 -24.61 21.80 -1.71
CA ARG A 149 -23.71 22.68 -2.53
C ARG A 149 -22.22 22.32 -2.36
N MET A 150 -21.90 21.05 -2.20
CA MET A 150 -20.52 20.62 -2.00
C MET A 150 -19.72 20.87 -3.28
N LYS A 151 -18.64 21.64 -3.18
CA LYS A 151 -17.73 21.83 -4.31
C LYS A 151 -17.03 20.52 -4.58
N GLN A 152 -17.15 20.06 -5.81
CA GLN A 152 -16.44 18.89 -6.30
C GLN A 152 -14.92 19.15 -6.24
N ILE A 153 -14.20 18.32 -5.49
CA ILE A 153 -12.75 18.41 -5.33
C ILE A 153 -12.07 17.35 -6.20
N ALA A 154 -11.06 17.76 -6.95
CA ALA A 154 -10.29 16.80 -7.74
C ALA A 154 -9.37 15.97 -6.85
N LEU A 155 -9.15 14.70 -7.21
CA LEU A 155 -8.17 13.82 -6.55
C LEU A 155 -6.79 14.49 -6.43
N SER A 156 -6.36 15.20 -7.47
CA SER A 156 -5.09 15.93 -7.46
C SER A 156 -4.99 16.98 -6.36
N GLU A 157 -6.10 17.63 -6.01
CA GLU A 157 -6.16 18.62 -4.95
C GLU A 157 -6.10 17.97 -3.57
N ILE A 158 -6.79 16.83 -3.38
CA ILE A 158 -6.69 16.01 -2.16
C ILE A 158 -5.23 15.60 -1.93
N ILE A 159 -4.58 15.05 -2.96
CA ILE A 159 -3.19 14.58 -2.88
C ILE A 159 -2.23 15.74 -2.69
N ARG A 160 -2.50 16.91 -3.29
CA ARG A 160 -1.73 18.13 -3.06
C ARG A 160 -1.78 18.55 -1.59
N GLN A 161 -2.95 18.57 -0.96
CA GLN A 161 -3.09 18.92 0.46
C GLN A 161 -2.34 17.93 1.35
N PHE A 162 -2.54 16.63 1.14
CA PHE A 162 -1.83 15.57 1.85
C PHE A 162 -0.30 15.76 1.79
N LYS A 163 0.26 15.88 0.57
CA LYS A 163 1.70 16.07 0.37
C LYS A 163 2.21 17.35 1.02
N THR A 164 1.44 18.44 0.95
CA THR A 164 1.83 19.75 1.50
C THR A 164 1.91 19.72 3.01
N PHE A 165 0.85 19.25 3.68
CA PHE A 165 0.77 19.27 5.14
C PHE A 165 1.75 18.27 5.78
N SER A 166 1.86 17.07 5.22
CA SER A 166 2.81 16.06 5.70
C SER A 166 4.25 16.53 5.51
N ALA A 167 4.61 17.05 4.33
CA ALA A 167 5.96 17.53 4.08
C ALA A 167 6.34 18.70 4.98
N LYS A 168 5.41 19.63 5.25
CA LYS A 168 5.65 20.74 6.18
C LYS A 168 5.95 20.22 7.58
N ARG A 169 5.12 19.32 8.11
CA ARG A 169 5.28 18.73 9.45
C ARG A 169 6.60 17.92 9.56
N ILE A 170 6.92 17.09 8.56
CA ILE A 170 8.16 16.31 8.51
C ILE A 170 9.39 17.23 8.45
N ASN A 171 9.37 18.24 7.58
CA ASN A 171 10.49 19.17 7.43
C ASN A 171 10.75 19.99 8.69
N THR A 172 9.70 20.35 9.42
CA THR A 172 9.84 20.97 10.75
C THR A 172 10.48 19.98 11.74
N ALA A 173 10.00 18.73 11.79
CA ALA A 173 10.51 17.71 12.72
C ALA A 173 11.99 17.33 12.46
N ARG A 174 12.42 17.28 11.20
CA ARG A 174 13.81 16.95 10.82
C ARG A 174 14.74 18.17 10.66
N ASN A 175 14.27 19.36 11.02
CA ASN A 175 14.98 20.64 10.91
C ASN A 175 15.57 20.90 9.50
N SER A 176 14.81 20.57 8.45
CA SER A 176 15.23 20.74 7.06
C SER A 176 14.13 21.37 6.20
N PRO A 177 13.76 22.63 6.47
CA PRO A 177 12.74 23.32 5.70
C PRO A 177 13.10 23.37 4.21
N GLY A 178 12.12 23.12 3.35
CA GLY A 178 12.27 23.21 1.89
C GLY A 178 12.83 21.96 1.20
N ILE A 179 13.34 20.96 1.92
CA ILE A 179 13.75 19.69 1.31
C ILE A 179 12.50 18.91 0.89
N SER A 180 12.46 18.47 -0.37
CA SER A 180 11.33 17.69 -0.87
C SER A 180 11.20 16.37 -0.11
N VAL A 181 10.00 16.09 0.40
CA VAL A 181 9.67 14.79 0.99
C VAL A 181 9.13 13.86 -0.08
N TRP A 182 8.22 14.36 -0.93
CA TRP A 182 7.50 13.57 -1.92
C TRP A 182 8.04 13.77 -3.33
N GLN A 183 7.79 12.80 -4.21
CA GLN A 183 7.91 13.04 -5.65
C GLN A 183 6.82 14.00 -6.14
N ARG A 184 7.09 14.68 -7.25
CA ARG A 184 6.11 15.58 -7.89
C ARG A 184 4.84 14.83 -8.29
N ASN A 185 4.99 13.69 -8.94
CA ASN A 185 3.88 12.86 -9.41
C ASN A 185 3.47 11.83 -8.35
N TYR A 186 2.35 11.15 -8.59
CA TYR A 186 1.86 10.01 -7.84
C TYR A 186 1.18 9.05 -8.82
N TYR A 187 1.04 7.79 -8.43
CA TYR A 187 0.23 6.82 -9.17
C TYR A 187 -1.22 6.95 -8.71
N GLU A 188 -2.17 6.87 -9.63
CA GLU A 188 -3.58 6.77 -9.34
C GLU A 188 -4.28 5.74 -10.23
N HIS A 189 -5.29 5.05 -9.69
CA HIS A 189 -6.14 4.13 -10.42
C HIS A 189 -7.60 4.29 -9.99
N ILE A 190 -8.53 4.29 -10.95
CA ILE A 190 -9.97 4.35 -10.66
C ILE A 190 -10.55 2.97 -10.48
N ILE A 191 -11.13 2.71 -9.31
CA ILE A 191 -11.75 1.44 -8.97
C ILE A 191 -13.22 1.49 -9.40
N ARG A 192 -13.61 0.60 -10.33
CA ARG A 192 -14.91 0.66 -11.03
C ARG A 192 -15.96 -0.31 -10.51
N ASP A 193 -15.56 -1.30 -9.74
CA ASP A 193 -16.43 -2.35 -9.25
C ASP A 193 -16.01 -2.86 -7.87
N GLU A 194 -16.94 -3.52 -7.18
CA GLU A 194 -16.78 -3.99 -5.82
C GLU A 194 -15.74 -5.11 -5.69
N LYS A 195 -15.61 -5.98 -6.69
CA LYS A 195 -14.62 -7.06 -6.68
C LYS A 195 -13.21 -6.48 -6.74
N SER A 196 -12.98 -5.52 -7.64
CA SER A 196 -11.71 -4.79 -7.72
C SER A 196 -11.43 -4.03 -6.41
N LEU A 197 -12.44 -3.37 -5.83
CA LEU A 197 -12.29 -2.72 -4.52
C LEU A 197 -11.84 -3.69 -3.44
N PHE A 198 -12.48 -4.87 -3.33
CA PHE A 198 -12.11 -5.90 -2.37
C PHE A 198 -10.66 -6.40 -2.58
N LEU A 199 -10.28 -6.68 -3.83
CA LEU A 199 -8.92 -7.14 -4.17
C LEU A 199 -7.86 -6.09 -3.83
N ILE A 200 -8.13 -4.82 -4.10
CA ILE A 200 -7.19 -3.73 -3.82
C ILE A 200 -7.04 -3.51 -2.32
N ARG A 201 -8.15 -3.56 -1.56
CA ARG A 201 -8.10 -3.53 -0.09
C ARG A 201 -7.24 -4.67 0.45
N LYS A 202 -7.42 -5.90 -0.08
CA LYS A 202 -6.61 -7.06 0.29
C LYS A 202 -5.13 -6.82 -0.04
N TYR A 203 -4.83 -6.39 -1.26
CA TYR A 203 -3.47 -6.06 -1.70
C TYR A 203 -2.80 -5.05 -0.75
N ILE A 204 -3.46 -3.95 -0.40
CA ILE A 204 -2.91 -2.93 0.52
C ILE A 204 -2.55 -3.53 1.88
N ARG A 205 -3.41 -4.37 2.45
CA ARG A 205 -3.18 -4.99 3.77
C ARG A 205 -2.04 -6.00 3.74
N GLU A 206 -1.88 -6.73 2.64
CA GLU A 206 -0.88 -7.78 2.49
C GLU A 206 0.46 -7.24 1.97
N ASN A 207 0.49 -6.02 1.44
CA ASN A 207 1.68 -5.41 0.85
C ASN A 207 2.90 -5.38 1.78
N PRO A 208 2.78 -5.07 3.09
CA PRO A 208 3.92 -5.15 4.02
C PRO A 208 4.59 -6.53 4.05
N MET A 209 3.83 -7.62 3.87
CA MET A 209 4.38 -8.98 3.89
C MET A 209 5.23 -9.29 2.66
N ASN A 210 4.97 -8.60 1.55
CA ASN A 210 5.66 -8.77 0.27
C ASN A 210 6.79 -7.73 0.09
N TRP A 211 7.11 -6.95 1.13
CA TRP A 211 8.19 -5.98 1.07
C TRP A 211 9.55 -6.66 0.97
N ASP A 212 10.12 -6.62 -0.24
CA ASP A 212 11.48 -7.04 -0.53
C ASP A 212 12.35 -5.81 -0.80
N SER A 213 13.23 -5.50 0.16
CA SER A 213 14.11 -4.34 0.09
C SER A 213 15.20 -4.43 -0.98
N ASP A 214 15.43 -5.60 -1.55
CA ASP A 214 16.55 -5.86 -2.45
C ASP A 214 16.18 -5.67 -3.93
N SER A 215 14.91 -5.36 -4.21
CA SER A 215 14.45 -5.09 -5.58
C SER A 215 14.62 -3.61 -5.96
N GLU A 216 15.52 -3.34 -6.93
CA GLU A 216 15.82 -1.98 -7.44
C GLU A 216 14.58 -1.22 -7.99
N ASN A 217 13.46 -1.91 -8.21
CA ASN A 217 12.22 -1.37 -8.75
C ASN A 217 10.96 -1.89 -8.03
N HIS A 218 11.08 -2.12 -6.71
CA HIS A 218 10.01 -2.58 -5.83
C HIS A 218 8.63 -1.95 -6.12
N ILE A 219 8.54 -0.62 -6.18
CA ILE A 219 7.27 0.10 -6.43
C ILE A 219 6.69 -0.17 -7.82
N ASN A 220 7.55 -0.31 -8.85
CA ASN A 220 7.07 -0.63 -10.20
C ASN A 220 6.60 -2.08 -10.29
N ARG A 221 7.25 -3.00 -9.56
CA ARG A 221 6.78 -4.38 -9.43
C ARG A 221 5.41 -4.40 -8.75
N GLU A 222 5.26 -3.73 -7.61
CA GLU A 222 4.00 -3.59 -6.88
C GLU A 222 2.87 -3.03 -7.77
N ILE A 223 3.13 -1.93 -8.49
CA ILE A 223 2.16 -1.34 -9.42
C ILE A 223 1.81 -2.31 -10.57
N ASN A 224 2.77 -3.10 -11.05
CA ASN A 224 2.52 -4.08 -12.09
C ASN A 224 1.76 -5.30 -11.55
N GLU A 225 2.07 -5.77 -10.35
CA GLU A 225 1.32 -6.82 -9.65
C GLU A 225 -0.12 -6.38 -9.38
N PHE A 226 -0.32 -5.14 -8.91
CA PHE A 226 -1.64 -4.50 -8.80
C PHE A 226 -2.40 -4.58 -10.12
N ARG A 227 -1.77 -4.16 -11.24
CA ARG A 227 -2.38 -4.22 -12.58
C ARG A 227 -2.77 -5.64 -12.97
N MET A 228 -1.90 -6.62 -12.72
CA MET A 228 -2.20 -8.02 -13.04
C MET A 228 -3.36 -8.58 -12.18
N THR A 229 -3.51 -8.07 -10.95
CA THR A 229 -4.56 -8.48 -10.00
C THR A 229 -5.95 -7.97 -10.41
N GLU A 230 -6.05 -6.76 -10.97
CA GLU A 230 -7.31 -6.21 -11.50
C GLU A 230 -7.74 -6.82 -12.83
N ILE A 231 -6.78 -7.12 -13.73
CA ILE A 231 -7.11 -7.49 -15.12
C ILE A 231 -7.58 -8.95 -15.22
N GLY A 232 -7.40 -9.77 -14.18
CA GLY A 232 -7.69 -11.20 -14.23
C GLY A 232 -6.77 -11.88 -15.24
N GLY A 233 -5.66 -12.45 -14.74
CA GLY A 233 -4.61 -13.07 -15.54
C GLY A 233 -5.04 -13.58 -16.92
N VAL A 234 -4.79 -12.78 -17.94
CA VAL A 234 -4.72 -13.27 -19.32
C VAL A 234 -3.23 -13.48 -19.59
N LYS A 235 -2.80 -14.73 -19.41
CA LYS A 235 -1.65 -15.25 -20.13
C LYS A 235 -2.02 -15.40 -21.61
#